data_AF-A0A2U1KBT5-F1
#
_entry.id   AF-A0A2U1KBT5-F1
#
_cell.length_a   1.000
_cell.length_b   1.000
_cell.length_c   1.000
_cell.angle_alpha   90.00
_cell.angle_beta   90.00
_cell.angle_gamma   90.00
#
_symmetry.space_group_name_H-M   'P 1'
#
loop_
_entity.id
_entity.type
_entity.pdbx_description
1 polymer ?
#
loop_
_entity_poly.entity_id
_entity_poly.type
_entity_poly.pdbx_seq_one_letter_code
_entity_poly.pdbx_strand_id
1 'polypeptide(L)'
;MRPYGLFDVATVSLANSMSLFPFLDDKAEKMDFIGINYYGQEVICGTGLKLVESDEYSESGRGVYPDGLFRVLLHYNERYKHLKIPFIITENGISDETYLIRKPYIIEHLLAIYGAMMMGVRVLGYLFWTTSDNWEWADGYGPKFGLVAVDRFNDLARVPRP
;
A
#
# COMPACT_ATOMS: atom_id res chain seq x y z
N MET A 1 -10.28 4.33 -20.49
CA MET A 1 -10.09 2.91 -20.85
C MET A 1 -8.66 2.56 -20.43
N ARG A 2 -8.47 1.66 -19.45
CA ARG A 2 -7.11 1.28 -18.99
C ARG A 2 -6.36 0.68 -20.20
N PRO A 3 -5.18 1.20 -20.57
CA PRO A 3 -4.50 0.77 -21.77
C PRO A 3 -3.82 -0.56 -21.44
N TYR A 4 -4.40 -1.67 -21.87
CA TYR A 4 -3.72 -2.96 -21.80
C TYR A 4 -3.37 -3.35 -23.24
N GLY A 5 -2.31 -2.74 -23.78
CA GLY A 5 -1.67 -3.32 -24.96
C GLY A 5 -1.04 -4.66 -24.57
N LEU A 6 -0.91 -5.58 -25.52
CA LEU A 6 -0.18 -6.85 -25.31
C LEU A 6 1.24 -6.62 -24.78
N PHE A 7 1.89 -5.54 -25.23
CA PHE A 7 3.22 -5.14 -24.78
C PHE A 7 3.23 -4.71 -23.30
N ASP A 8 2.23 -3.95 -22.84
CA ASP A 8 2.17 -3.51 -21.44
C ASP A 8 1.99 -4.72 -20.50
N VAL A 9 1.17 -5.70 -20.90
CA VAL A 9 0.97 -6.94 -20.13
C VAL A 9 2.26 -7.75 -20.03
N ALA A 10 2.99 -7.89 -21.15
CA ALA A 10 4.27 -8.60 -21.16
C ALA A 10 5.32 -7.88 -20.29
N THR A 11 5.42 -6.56 -20.40
CA THR A 11 6.35 -5.74 -19.59
C THR A 11 6.04 -5.84 -18.10
N VAL A 12 4.77 -5.70 -17.69
CA VAL A 12 4.37 -5.85 -16.28
C VAL A 12 4.63 -7.27 -15.78
N SER A 13 4.35 -8.29 -16.59
CA SER A 13 4.59 -9.68 -16.20
C SER A 13 6.08 -9.97 -15.99
N LEU A 14 6.95 -9.44 -16.87
CA LEU A 14 8.40 -9.55 -16.74
C LEU A 14 8.93 -8.76 -15.54
N ALA A 15 8.47 -7.51 -15.36
CA ALA A 15 8.86 -6.71 -14.20
C ALA A 15 8.48 -7.42 -12.90
N ASN A 16 7.25 -7.94 -12.82
CA ASN A 16 6.75 -8.66 -11.66
C ASN A 16 7.53 -9.95 -11.38
N SER A 17 7.91 -10.72 -12.40
CA SER A 17 8.70 -11.94 -12.20
C SER A 17 10.11 -11.66 -11.67
N MET A 18 10.67 -10.49 -12.00
CA MET A 18 11.99 -10.07 -11.56
C MET A 18 11.98 -9.37 -10.18
N SER A 19 10.88 -8.72 -9.79
CA SER A 19 10.86 -7.84 -8.61
C SER A 19 10.01 -8.33 -7.45
N LEU A 20 8.89 -9.03 -7.68
CA LEU A 20 7.92 -9.29 -6.61
C LEU A 20 8.36 -10.36 -5.63
N PHE A 21 8.97 -11.44 -6.11
CA PHE A 21 9.19 -12.65 -5.31
C PHE A 21 10.64 -13.04 -5.05
N PRO A 22 11.65 -12.73 -5.89
CA PRO A 22 12.99 -13.27 -5.68
C PRO A 22 13.58 -13.02 -4.28
N PHE A 23 13.33 -11.85 -3.70
CA PHE A 23 13.78 -11.53 -2.34
C PHE A 23 13.09 -12.39 -1.28
N LEU A 24 11.77 -12.55 -1.37
CA LEU A 24 11.01 -13.33 -0.39
C LEU A 24 11.20 -14.83 -0.59
N ASP A 25 11.35 -15.32 -1.81
CA ASP A 25 11.63 -16.72 -2.10
C ASP A 25 12.90 -17.21 -1.39
N ASP A 26 13.95 -16.38 -1.34
CA ASP A 26 15.21 -16.72 -0.66
C ASP A 26 15.08 -16.78 0.87
N LYS A 27 14.06 -16.14 1.44
CA LYS A 27 13.92 -15.95 2.90
C LYS A 27 12.69 -16.61 3.51
N ALA A 28 11.67 -16.94 2.74
CA ALA A 28 10.35 -17.30 3.24
C ALA A 28 10.37 -18.51 4.18
N GLU A 29 11.20 -19.54 3.91
CA GLU A 29 11.33 -20.71 4.79
C GLU A 29 11.88 -20.39 6.19
N LYS A 30 12.42 -19.19 6.39
CA LYS A 30 13.01 -18.71 7.65
C LYS A 30 12.16 -17.62 8.31
N MET A 31 10.92 -17.42 7.86
CA MET A 31 10.02 -16.37 8.34
C MET A 31 8.82 -16.95 9.09
N ASP A 32 8.52 -16.36 10.25
CA ASP A 32 7.32 -16.69 11.04
C ASP A 32 6.07 -15.93 10.58
N PHE A 33 6.26 -14.80 9.89
CA PHE A 33 5.23 -13.98 9.26
C PHE A 33 5.85 -13.14 8.13
N ILE A 34 5.03 -12.62 7.22
CA ILE A 34 5.45 -11.62 6.22
C ILE A 34 4.73 -10.30 6.51
N GLY A 35 5.51 -9.24 6.69
CA GLY A 35 5.02 -7.86 6.75
C GLY A 35 4.77 -7.31 5.35
N ILE A 36 3.60 -6.72 5.12
CA ILE A 36 3.23 -6.10 3.84
C ILE A 36 3.02 -4.61 4.08
N ASN A 37 3.83 -3.80 3.39
CA ASN A 37 3.63 -2.36 3.27
C ASN A 37 2.94 -2.08 1.93
N TYR A 38 1.78 -1.44 1.97
CA TYR A 38 0.98 -1.16 0.78
C TYR A 38 0.37 0.23 0.83
N TYR A 39 0.59 1.02 -0.22
CA TYR A 39 0.18 2.43 -0.28
C TYR A 39 -0.79 2.75 -1.42
N GLY A 40 -0.80 1.94 -2.48
CA GLY A 40 -1.63 2.19 -3.66
C GLY A 40 -1.03 1.58 -4.91
N GLN A 41 -1.25 2.23 -6.05
CA GLN A 41 -0.72 1.79 -7.34
C GLN A 41 0.15 2.84 -8.02
N GLU A 42 1.04 2.34 -8.86
CA GLU A 42 1.69 3.06 -9.94
C GLU A 42 1.31 2.40 -11.26
N VAL A 43 1.01 3.21 -12.27
CA VAL A 43 0.68 2.70 -13.60
C VAL A 43 1.88 2.90 -14.51
N ILE A 44 2.35 1.81 -15.11
CA ILE A 44 3.45 1.82 -16.08
C ILE A 44 2.85 1.82 -17.49
N CYS A 45 3.34 2.69 -18.36
CA CYS A 45 2.97 2.75 -19.77
C CYS A 45 4.23 2.99 -20.61
N GLY A 46 4.58 2.06 -21.49
CA GLY A 46 5.87 2.11 -22.18
C GLY A 46 7.05 2.02 -21.21
N THR A 47 7.93 3.02 -21.20
CA THR A 47 9.15 3.05 -20.36
C THR A 47 9.02 3.90 -19.10
N GLY A 48 7.83 4.43 -18.79
CA GLY A 48 7.65 5.38 -17.69
C GLY A 48 6.38 5.18 -16.87
N LEU A 49 6.30 5.94 -15.78
CA LEU A 49 5.10 6.08 -14.98
C LEU A 49 4.08 6.97 -15.69
N LYS A 50 2.81 6.63 -15.55
CA LYS A 50 1.69 7.36 -16.14
C LYS A 50 0.65 7.65 -15.07
N LEU A 51 0.23 8.92 -14.98
CA LEU A 51 -0.96 9.29 -14.24
C LEU A 51 -2.20 8.96 -15.08
N VAL A 52 -3.16 8.32 -14.44
CA VAL A 52 -4.47 7.98 -14.98
C VAL A 52 -5.48 9.02 -14.51
N GLU A 53 -6.04 9.80 -15.43
CA GLU A 53 -6.92 10.95 -15.12
C GLU A 53 -8.16 10.59 -14.29
N SER A 54 -8.64 9.35 -14.37
CA SER A 54 -9.83 8.90 -13.63
C SER A 54 -9.56 8.45 -12.20
N ASP A 55 -8.30 8.39 -11.79
CA ASP A 55 -7.91 7.86 -10.49
C ASP A 55 -7.74 8.99 -9.47
N GLU A 56 -8.05 8.72 -8.21
CA GLU A 56 -7.76 9.61 -7.08
C GLU A 56 -6.30 9.40 -6.65
N TYR A 57 -5.57 10.50 -6.38
CA TYR A 57 -4.16 10.46 -5.99
C TYR A 57 -3.95 11.12 -4.63
N SER A 58 -3.02 10.56 -3.85
CA SER A 58 -2.48 11.21 -2.66
C SER A 58 -1.66 12.45 -3.02
N GLU A 59 -1.39 13.31 -2.04
CA GLU A 59 -0.48 14.45 -2.20
C GLU A 59 0.93 14.04 -2.66
N SER A 60 1.38 12.85 -2.26
CA SER A 60 2.63 12.24 -2.69
C SER A 60 2.54 11.53 -4.05
N GLY A 61 1.43 11.70 -4.79
CA GLY A 61 1.25 11.17 -6.15
C GLY A 61 0.99 9.66 -6.23
N ARG A 62 0.55 9.01 -5.15
CA ARG A 62 0.18 7.58 -5.16
C ARG A 62 -1.29 7.42 -5.53
N GLY A 63 -1.59 6.60 -6.54
CA GLY A 63 -2.98 6.31 -6.92
C GLY A 63 -3.67 5.47 -5.86
N VAL A 64 -4.82 5.91 -5.34
CA VAL A 64 -5.62 5.19 -4.36
C VAL A 64 -6.19 3.93 -5.02
N TYR A 65 -5.80 2.76 -4.52
CA TYR A 65 -6.18 1.49 -5.15
C TYR A 65 -6.35 0.32 -4.16
N PRO A 66 -7.42 0.30 -3.36
CA PRO A 66 -7.65 -0.76 -2.35
C PRO A 66 -7.71 -2.17 -2.96
N ASP A 67 -8.25 -2.32 -4.17
CA ASP A 67 -8.27 -3.58 -4.92
C ASP A 67 -6.88 -4.18 -5.13
N GLY A 68 -5.84 -3.34 -5.21
CA GLY A 68 -4.46 -3.80 -5.34
C GLY A 68 -4.00 -4.54 -4.10
N LEU A 69 -4.36 -4.07 -2.90
CA LEU A 69 -4.04 -4.77 -1.65
C LEU A 69 -4.69 -6.15 -1.59
N PHE A 70 -5.96 -6.25 -1.96
CA PHE A 70 -6.67 -7.53 -2.05
C PHE A 70 -5.95 -8.50 -3.00
N ARG A 71 -5.56 -8.03 -4.18
CA ARG A 71 -4.83 -8.84 -5.19
C ARG A 71 -3.45 -9.27 -4.70
N VAL A 72 -2.70 -8.37 -4.05
CA VAL A 72 -1.38 -8.68 -3.46
C VAL A 72 -1.53 -9.77 -2.41
N LEU A 73 -2.50 -9.66 -1.50
CA LEU A 73 -2.74 -10.65 -0.46
C LEU A 73 -3.07 -12.03 -1.03
N LEU A 74 -3.97 -12.11 -2.03
CA LEU A 74 -4.29 -13.38 -2.69
C LEU A 74 -3.07 -13.98 -3.40
N HIS A 75 -2.32 -13.16 -4.13
CA HIS A 75 -1.18 -13.62 -4.91
C HIS A 75 -0.05 -14.15 -4.00
N TYR A 76 0.25 -13.43 -2.92
CA TYR A 76 1.25 -13.85 -1.95
C TYR A 76 0.79 -15.08 -1.17
N ASN A 77 -0.50 -15.13 -0.79
CA ASN A 77 -1.05 -16.31 -0.13
C ASN A 77 -0.93 -17.54 -1.04
N GLU A 78 -1.29 -17.44 -2.32
CA GLU A 78 -1.20 -18.56 -3.25
C GLU A 78 0.24 -19.08 -3.38
N ARG A 79 1.22 -18.17 -3.43
CA ARG A 79 2.63 -18.53 -3.52
C ARG A 79 3.16 -19.20 -2.25
N TYR A 80 2.85 -18.65 -1.08
CA TYR A 80 3.46 -19.06 0.19
C TYR A 80 2.56 -19.94 1.08
N LYS A 81 1.34 -20.31 0.64
CA LYS A 81 0.41 -21.15 1.42
C LYS A 81 1.00 -22.47 1.89
N HIS A 82 1.95 -23.04 1.14
CA HIS A 82 2.63 -24.29 1.49
C HIS A 82 3.47 -24.17 2.78
N LEU A 83 3.93 -22.95 3.11
CA LEU A 83 4.66 -22.63 4.34
C LEU A 83 3.72 -22.24 5.49
N LYS A 84 2.43 -22.01 5.21
CA LYS A 84 1.41 -21.57 6.19
C LYS A 84 1.78 -20.29 6.95
N ILE A 85 2.58 -19.43 6.33
CA ILE A 85 3.06 -18.18 6.91
C ILE A 85 1.91 -17.15 6.91
N PRO A 86 1.58 -16.55 8.06
CA PRO A 86 0.61 -15.47 8.15
C PRO A 86 1.17 -14.12 7.66
N PHE A 87 0.27 -13.18 7.38
CA PHE A 87 0.62 -11.82 6.98
C PHE A 87 0.25 -10.80 8.06
N ILE A 88 1.01 -9.71 8.12
CA ILE A 88 0.67 -8.50 8.87
C ILE A 88 0.73 -7.34 7.88
N ILE A 89 -0.33 -6.51 7.81
CA ILE A 89 -0.22 -5.24 7.10
C ILE A 89 0.57 -4.31 8.01
N THR A 90 1.86 -4.16 7.74
CA THR A 90 2.81 -3.43 8.59
C THR A 90 2.80 -1.94 8.31
N GLU A 91 2.44 -1.54 7.09
CA GLU A 91 2.13 -0.16 6.75
C GLU A 91 1.01 -0.11 5.72
N ASN A 92 0.04 0.76 5.98
CA ASN A 92 -0.92 1.22 5.00
C ASN A 92 -1.34 2.64 5.39
N GLY A 93 -1.27 3.57 4.45
CA GLY A 93 -1.35 4.98 4.77
C GLY A 93 -1.48 5.87 3.56
N ILE A 94 -1.88 7.12 3.78
CA ILE A 94 -2.01 8.10 2.71
C ILE A 94 -1.62 9.51 3.19
N SER A 95 -0.84 10.21 2.36
CA SER A 95 -0.57 11.64 2.51
C SER A 95 -1.80 12.45 2.10
N ASP A 96 -2.43 13.11 3.07
CA ASP A 96 -3.69 13.85 2.87
C ASP A 96 -3.87 14.95 3.93
N GLU A 97 -3.48 16.18 3.61
CA GLU A 97 -3.71 17.38 4.43
C GLU A 97 -5.18 17.83 4.41
N THR A 98 -5.95 17.44 3.37
CA THR A 98 -7.35 17.84 3.21
C THR A 98 -8.33 17.07 4.09
N TYR A 99 -7.93 15.89 4.57
CA TYR A 99 -8.74 14.94 5.34
C TYR A 99 -9.88 14.27 4.56
N LEU A 100 -9.98 14.53 3.26
CA LEU A 100 -11.07 14.02 2.43
C LEU A 100 -10.83 12.57 2.01
N ILE A 101 -9.57 12.17 1.85
CA ILE A 101 -9.20 10.88 1.25
C ILE A 101 -8.88 9.84 2.33
N ARG A 102 -8.28 10.25 3.45
CA ARG A 102 -7.79 9.32 4.49
C ARG A 102 -8.86 8.40 5.05
N LYS A 103 -10.05 8.93 5.35
CA LYS A 103 -11.15 8.15 5.93
C LYS A 103 -11.67 7.07 4.96
N PRO A 104 -12.08 7.39 3.72
CA PRO A 104 -12.47 6.35 2.76
C PRO A 104 -11.31 5.39 2.48
N TYR A 105 -10.07 5.90 2.35
CA TYR A 105 -8.87 5.07 2.17
C TYR A 105 -8.75 3.97 3.23
N ILE A 106 -8.83 4.31 4.52
CA ILE A 106 -8.72 3.33 5.62
C ILE A 106 -9.84 2.29 5.50
N ILE A 107 -11.08 2.72 5.31
CA ILE A 107 -12.25 1.84 5.25
C ILE A 107 -12.11 0.86 4.08
N GLU A 108 -11.79 1.36 2.89
CA GLU A 108 -11.69 0.54 1.68
C GLU A 108 -10.53 -0.46 1.73
N HIS A 109 -9.39 -0.08 2.30
CA HIS A 109 -8.26 -1.01 2.47
C HIS A 109 -8.54 -2.06 3.55
N LEU A 110 -9.24 -1.71 4.64
CA LEU A 110 -9.72 -2.70 5.61
C LEU A 110 -10.74 -3.66 5.00
N LEU A 111 -11.64 -3.19 4.13
CA LEU A 111 -12.56 -4.04 3.38
C LEU A 111 -11.82 -4.97 2.41
N ALA A 112 -10.76 -4.49 1.74
CA ALA A 112 -9.91 -5.32 0.89
C ALA A 112 -9.20 -6.43 1.70
N ILE A 113 -8.66 -6.10 2.89
CA ILE A 113 -8.07 -7.09 3.81
C ILE A 113 -9.11 -8.11 4.25
N TYR A 114 -10.29 -7.64 4.67
CA TYR A 114 -11.39 -8.51 5.09
C TYR A 114 -11.83 -9.44 3.95
N GLY A 115 -11.96 -8.92 2.73
CA GLY A 115 -12.26 -9.72 1.55
C GLY A 115 -11.22 -10.82 1.31
N ALA A 116 -9.93 -10.53 1.48
CA ALA A 116 -8.86 -11.52 1.36
C ALA A 116 -8.94 -12.58 2.47
N MET A 117 -9.25 -12.18 3.71
CA MET A 117 -9.46 -13.10 4.82
C MET A 117 -10.64 -14.06 4.56
N MET A 118 -11.72 -13.57 3.96
CA MET A 118 -12.86 -14.40 3.51
C MET A 118 -12.47 -15.43 2.44
N MET A 119 -11.37 -15.21 1.72
CA MET A 119 -10.80 -16.14 0.74
C MET A 119 -9.74 -17.08 1.34
N GLY A 120 -9.56 -17.06 2.67
CA GLY A 120 -8.64 -17.95 3.39
C GLY A 120 -7.23 -17.38 3.60
N VAL A 121 -6.99 -16.11 3.28
CA VAL A 121 -5.71 -15.45 3.58
C VAL A 121 -5.61 -15.19 5.09
N ARG A 122 -4.52 -15.63 5.72
CA ARG A 122 -4.32 -15.46 7.17
C ARG A 122 -3.63 -14.13 7.47
N VAL A 123 -4.42 -13.07 7.68
CA VAL A 123 -3.92 -11.75 8.13
C VAL A 123 -4.09 -11.62 9.65
N LEU A 124 -3.02 -11.29 10.38
CA LEU A 124 -3.02 -11.19 11.85
C LEU A 124 -3.28 -9.79 12.38
N GLY A 125 -3.03 -8.76 11.57
CA GLY A 125 -3.14 -7.39 12.04
C GLY A 125 -2.96 -6.36 10.94
N TYR A 126 -3.32 -5.13 11.29
CA TYR A 126 -3.25 -3.94 10.46
C TYR A 126 -2.63 -2.79 11.26
N LEU A 127 -1.54 -2.24 10.73
CA LEU A 127 -0.82 -1.11 11.29
C LEU A 127 -0.91 0.05 10.29
N PHE A 128 -1.64 1.10 10.67
CA PHE A 128 -1.77 2.30 9.86
C PHE A 128 -0.47 3.10 9.89
N TRP A 129 0.02 3.51 8.71
CA TRP A 129 1.06 4.52 8.58
C TRP A 129 0.39 5.90 8.43
N THR A 130 0.34 6.72 9.48
CA THR A 130 1.01 6.55 10.78
C THR A 130 0.20 7.17 11.92
N THR A 131 0.61 6.96 13.17
CA THR A 131 -0.04 7.59 14.32
C THR A 131 0.00 9.11 14.23
N SER A 132 1.14 9.72 13.87
CA SER A 132 1.29 11.17 13.80
C SER A 132 2.19 11.62 12.63
N ASP A 133 1.99 12.82 12.11
CA ASP A 133 2.85 13.37 11.05
C ASP A 133 4.33 13.30 11.41
N ASN A 134 5.13 12.74 10.52
CA ASN A 134 6.55 12.50 10.73
C ASN A 134 7.40 13.13 9.60
N TRP A 135 8.70 12.87 9.61
CA TRP A 135 9.64 13.32 8.57
C TRP A 135 9.67 12.29 7.43
N GLU A 136 9.07 12.63 6.29
CA GLU A 136 8.99 11.78 5.10
C GLU A 136 10.26 11.92 4.24
N TRP A 137 11.38 11.43 4.77
CA TRP A 137 12.64 11.28 4.03
C TRP A 137 13.08 12.53 3.24
N ALA A 138 13.12 12.45 1.91
CA ALA A 138 13.53 13.56 1.05
C ALA A 138 12.47 14.67 0.94
N ASP A 139 11.20 14.33 1.20
CA ASP A 139 10.06 15.26 1.16
C ASP A 139 9.88 16.02 2.48
N GLY A 140 10.67 15.68 3.50
CA GLY A 140 10.68 16.34 4.80
C GLY A 140 9.31 16.30 5.47
N TYR A 141 8.87 17.42 6.03
CA TYR A 141 7.58 17.50 6.72
C TYR A 141 6.40 17.86 5.80
N GLY A 142 6.58 17.85 4.46
CA GLY A 142 5.52 18.20 3.51
C GLY A 142 4.34 17.22 3.59
N PRO A 143 4.52 15.95 3.20
CA PRO A 143 3.46 14.95 3.20
C PRO A 143 2.84 14.72 4.59
N LYS A 144 1.50 14.68 4.66
CA LYS A 144 0.75 14.48 5.91
C LYS A 144 0.15 13.09 6.02
N PHE A 145 0.89 12.13 6.58
CA PHE A 145 0.40 10.75 6.75
C PHE A 145 -0.36 10.49 8.06
N GLY A 146 -0.17 11.33 9.08
CA GLY A 146 -0.65 11.00 10.44
C GLY A 146 -2.17 10.92 10.57
N LEU A 147 -2.65 10.03 11.45
CA LEU A 147 -3.98 10.18 12.07
C LEU A 147 -4.03 11.40 12.99
N VAL A 148 -2.87 11.83 13.48
CA VAL A 148 -2.70 13.00 14.35
C VAL A 148 -1.77 14.00 13.67
N ALA A 149 -2.26 15.22 13.46
CA ALA A 149 -1.46 16.33 12.99
C ALA A 149 -0.42 16.73 14.06
N VAL A 150 0.77 17.14 13.64
CA VAL A 150 1.80 17.68 14.53
C VAL A 150 2.10 19.13 14.16
N ASP A 151 1.75 20.06 15.05
CA ASP A 151 2.05 21.48 14.91
C ASP A 151 3.48 21.76 15.38
N ARG A 152 4.36 21.97 14.41
CA ARG A 152 5.80 22.19 14.66
C ARG A 152 6.13 23.60 15.12
N PHE A 153 5.21 24.54 15.01
CA PHE A 153 5.40 25.93 15.42
C PHE A 153 4.74 26.24 16.77
N ASN A 154 3.90 25.33 17.28
CA ASN A 154 3.23 25.43 18.57
C ASN A 154 3.61 24.25 19.49
N ASP A 155 4.85 24.24 19.96
CA ASP A 155 5.37 23.28 20.97
C ASP A 155 5.09 21.79 20.64
N LEU A 156 5.13 21.42 19.36
CA LEU A 156 4.85 20.05 18.89
C LEU A 156 3.46 19.55 19.29
N ALA A 157 2.47 20.45 19.38
CA ALA A 157 1.09 20.11 19.71
C ALA A 157 0.52 19.05 18.74
N ARG A 158 -0.28 18.13 19.30
CA ARG A 158 -0.84 16.97 18.60
C ARG A 158 -2.35 17.10 18.49
N VAL A 159 -2.87 17.14 17.27
CA VAL A 159 -4.29 17.33 17.00
C VAL A 159 -4.84 16.14 16.21
N PRO A 160 -5.70 15.29 16.80
CA PRO A 160 -6.32 14.18 16.07
C PRO A 160 -7.12 14.68 14.88
N ARG A 161 -7.01 13.96 13.76
CA ARG A 161 -7.80 14.20 12.55
C ARG A 161 -9.11 13.42 12.60
N PRO A 162 -10.15 13.89 11.88
CA PRO A 162 -11.44 13.20 11.80
C PRO A 162 -11.39 11.78 11.24
#